data_AF-A0A7W8QER0-F1
#
_entry.id   AF-A0A7W8QER0-F1
#
_cell.length_a   1.000
_cell.length_b   1.000
_cell.length_c   1.000
_cell.angle_alpha   90.00
_cell.angle_beta   90.00
_cell.angle_gamma   90.00
#
_symmetry.space_group_name_H-M   'P 1'
#
loop_
_entity.id
_entity.type
_entity.pdbx_description
1 polymer ?
#
loop_
_entity_poly.entity_id
_entity_poly.type
_entity_poly.pdbx_seq_one_letter_code
_entity_poly.pdbx_strand_id
1 'polypeptide(L)'
;MDLYDNAEALLQVLREPRRNKYFYGKRMDVQHFQMEQDYGKLQRRLLNRLTLGKGVLCGLNVTASGSRVCVDPGVAIDGLGREIVVPLRYCLDPVVVHDGCCGMHGPKTTPTPTPAPTLDATSQPTRQPDGSPTPAPVAVPASNGVVDGLFTLWLCYRECLTDQQPVMVSECGTRDECAAGTVVETFCLKFGQGMAPPLGDPDWCAKLWDAGTDQLAIDVPADQQAAAKAADNSRFHLLCELFDGNCAPTEGDPCVPLALVQVKDGQVTLEDCLVRPRIYSNQRLLDLILCLADKIDECCGNHPPTPTPTPTPAPSLMHVSSIEFLGPDRQVINAVERADEPVELHTQITGIRFAFDKAFATQGAKAPNAAGLHDNFRAHNVQLRLSPESAQQFGTSFIASKLSIESAQVFRLDFAPGTRLIDSHGRWRAGLPAVDCEIFLRGTADTDGPELADVEGLALDGEPKPIPDGVLSGNDVAGGNFTAKFTVRIPG
;
A
#
# COMPACT_ATOMS: atom_id res chain seq x y z
N MET A 1 12.25 44.67 -19.31
CA MET A 1 11.73 43.30 -19.45
C MET A 1 12.59 42.47 -18.53
N ASP A 2 12.05 42.12 -17.38
CA ASP A 2 12.83 41.78 -16.19
C ASP A 2 13.45 40.38 -16.36
N LEU A 3 14.74 40.22 -16.05
CA LEU A 3 15.48 38.95 -16.23
C LEU A 3 14.84 37.76 -15.48
N TYR A 4 13.96 38.05 -14.52
CA TYR A 4 13.21 37.11 -13.71
C TYR A 4 12.08 36.36 -14.45
N ASP A 5 11.50 36.95 -15.51
CA ASP A 5 10.45 36.29 -16.32
C ASP A 5 10.98 35.02 -17.01
N ASN A 6 12.29 34.95 -17.25
CA ASN A 6 12.89 33.78 -17.91
C ASN A 6 13.01 32.58 -16.97
N ALA A 7 13.36 32.76 -15.69
CA ALA A 7 13.56 31.63 -14.77
C ALA A 7 12.25 30.88 -14.49
N GLU A 8 11.14 31.61 -14.43
CA GLU A 8 9.81 31.01 -14.24
C GLU A 8 9.38 30.24 -15.49
N ALA A 9 9.54 30.82 -16.68
CA ALA A 9 9.31 30.13 -17.96
C ALA A 9 10.21 28.88 -18.13
N LEU A 10 11.45 28.93 -17.63
CA LEU A 10 12.36 27.79 -17.62
C LEU A 10 11.90 26.65 -16.70
N LEU A 11 11.21 26.96 -15.60
CA LEU A 11 10.65 25.97 -14.68
C LEU A 11 9.32 25.39 -15.18
N GLN A 12 8.67 26.03 -16.16
CA GLN A 12 7.46 25.51 -16.79
C GLN A 12 7.78 24.46 -17.88
N VAL A 13 8.99 24.49 -18.45
CA VAL A 13 9.41 23.60 -19.55
C VAL A 13 10.49 22.62 -19.06
N LEU A 14 10.38 21.34 -19.45
CA LEU A 14 11.44 20.37 -19.16
C LEU A 14 12.73 20.76 -19.89
N ARG A 15 13.85 20.82 -19.15
CA ARG A 15 15.18 21.10 -19.70
C ARG A 15 16.22 20.13 -19.17
N GLU A 16 17.13 19.74 -20.05
CA GLU A 16 18.27 18.91 -19.71
C GLU A 16 19.20 19.66 -18.73
N PRO A 17 19.59 19.05 -17.61
CA PRO A 17 20.55 19.65 -16.67
C PRO A 17 21.92 19.87 -17.33
N ARG A 18 22.45 21.08 -17.23
CA ARG A 18 23.78 21.44 -17.74
C ARG A 18 24.68 21.83 -16.58
N ARG A 19 25.88 21.26 -16.52
CA ARG A 19 26.90 21.59 -15.51
C ARG A 19 28.25 21.86 -16.14
N ASN A 20 29.10 22.58 -15.43
CA ASN A 20 30.42 22.92 -15.87
C ASN A 20 31.34 21.68 -15.90
N LYS A 21 31.94 21.40 -17.05
CA LYS A 21 33.02 20.42 -17.15
C LYS A 21 34.36 21.09 -16.83
N TYR A 22 34.92 20.77 -15.67
CA TYR A 22 36.24 21.23 -15.25
C TYR A 22 37.35 20.53 -16.06
N PHE A 23 38.37 21.30 -16.46
CA PHE A 23 39.60 20.78 -17.05
C PHE A 23 40.77 21.71 -16.71
N TYR A 24 41.99 21.17 -16.74
CA TYR A 24 43.20 21.92 -16.37
C TYR A 24 43.40 23.14 -17.28
N GLY A 25 43.63 24.31 -16.69
CA GLY A 25 43.80 25.57 -17.41
C GLY A 25 42.51 26.20 -17.92
N LYS A 26 41.33 25.65 -17.58
CA LYS A 26 40.05 26.29 -17.92
C LYS A 26 39.92 27.65 -17.22
N ARG A 27 39.69 28.70 -18.01
CA ARG A 27 39.33 30.02 -17.49
C ARG A 27 37.86 30.02 -17.05
N MET A 28 37.62 30.58 -15.88
CA MET A 28 36.31 30.63 -15.23
C MET A 28 35.89 32.09 -15.04
N ASP A 29 34.61 32.37 -15.27
CA ASP A 29 33.98 33.67 -15.09
C ASP A 29 32.59 33.52 -14.45
N VAL A 30 31.88 34.63 -14.29
CA VAL A 30 30.54 34.68 -13.67
C VAL A 30 29.57 33.69 -14.33
N GLN A 31 29.60 33.54 -15.66
CA GLN A 31 28.69 32.64 -16.38
C GLN A 31 28.91 31.17 -15.98
N HIS A 32 30.16 30.77 -15.79
CA HIS A 32 30.47 29.40 -15.38
C HIS A 32 30.02 29.10 -13.94
N PHE A 33 30.13 30.07 -13.03
CA PHE A 33 29.64 29.91 -11.66
C PHE A 33 28.11 30.00 -11.57
N GLN A 34 27.49 30.83 -12.41
CA GLN A 34 26.03 30.88 -12.54
C GLN A 34 25.49 29.54 -13.06
N MET A 35 26.17 28.91 -14.03
CA MET A 35 25.80 27.57 -14.52
C MET A 35 25.78 26.52 -13.41
N GLU A 36 26.74 26.55 -12.49
CA GLU A 36 26.78 25.63 -11.35
C GLU A 36 25.65 25.90 -10.35
N GLN A 37 25.32 27.17 -10.09
CA GLN A 37 24.16 27.54 -9.26
C GLN A 37 22.85 27.09 -9.90
N ASP A 38 22.67 27.38 -11.19
CA ASP A 38 21.48 27.01 -11.95
C ASP A 38 21.31 25.49 -11.99
N TYR A 39 22.39 24.73 -12.17
CA TYR A 39 22.36 23.27 -12.16
C TYR A 39 21.73 22.73 -10.86
N GLY A 40 22.26 23.15 -9.71
CA GLY A 40 21.76 22.71 -8.40
C GLY A 40 20.33 23.19 -8.12
N LYS A 41 20.05 24.48 -8.38
CA LYS A 41 18.73 25.09 -8.17
C LYS A 41 17.66 24.41 -9.02
N LEU A 42 17.89 24.25 -10.31
CA LEU A 42 16.92 23.67 -11.24
C LEU A 42 16.73 22.17 -11.00
N GLN A 43 17.79 21.41 -10.69
CA GLN A 43 17.67 19.99 -10.38
C GLN A 43 16.82 19.75 -9.13
N ARG A 44 17.07 20.51 -8.06
CA ARG A 44 16.27 20.44 -6.81
C ARG A 44 14.82 20.83 -7.05
N ARG A 45 14.57 21.96 -7.74
CA ARG A 45 13.22 22.44 -8.05
C ARG A 45 12.45 21.45 -8.91
N LEU A 46 13.08 20.86 -9.93
CA LEU A 46 12.47 19.85 -10.78
C LEU A 46 12.05 18.62 -9.97
N LEU A 47 12.94 18.11 -9.11
CA LEU A 47 12.64 16.96 -8.26
C LEU A 47 11.46 17.27 -7.33
N ASN A 48 11.53 18.39 -6.60
CA ASN A 48 10.46 18.83 -5.70
C ASN A 48 9.11 18.94 -6.42
N ARG A 49 9.10 19.56 -7.61
CA ARG A 49 7.89 19.73 -8.43
C ARG A 49 7.27 18.39 -8.84
N LEU A 50 8.09 17.42 -9.26
CA LEU A 50 7.63 16.15 -9.81
C LEU A 50 7.36 15.07 -8.77
N THR A 51 8.00 15.12 -7.59
CA THR A 51 7.87 14.07 -6.57
C THR A 51 7.06 14.49 -5.36
N LEU A 52 7.15 15.77 -4.95
CA LEU A 52 6.47 16.28 -3.75
C LEU A 52 5.23 17.09 -4.11
N GLY A 53 5.30 17.83 -5.21
CA GLY A 53 4.27 18.77 -5.62
C GLY A 53 4.26 20.03 -4.77
N LYS A 54 3.13 20.74 -4.81
CA LYS A 54 2.90 22.04 -4.16
C LYS A 54 2.32 21.83 -2.76
N GLY A 55 2.92 22.43 -1.74
CA GLY A 55 2.34 22.46 -0.40
C GLY A 55 3.28 22.77 0.76
N VAL A 56 2.72 22.71 1.98
CA VAL A 56 3.42 22.98 3.23
C VAL A 56 4.13 21.72 3.73
N LEU A 57 5.42 21.84 4.03
CA LEU A 57 6.22 20.76 4.63
C LEU A 57 6.08 20.75 6.15
N CYS A 58 6.21 21.91 6.79
CA CYS A 58 6.10 22.07 8.24
C CYS A 58 5.81 23.52 8.65
N GLY A 59 5.31 23.72 9.87
CA GLY A 59 5.07 25.04 10.45
C GLY A 59 3.97 25.82 9.73
N LEU A 60 4.20 27.11 9.46
CA LEU A 60 3.30 28.01 8.72
C LEU A 60 1.88 28.09 9.30
N ASN A 61 1.76 27.98 10.62
CA ASN A 61 0.48 28.05 11.29
C ASN A 61 -0.13 29.45 11.11
N VAL A 62 -1.43 29.51 10.80
CA VAL A 62 -2.13 30.78 10.57
C VAL A 62 -3.03 31.06 11.77
N THR A 63 -2.88 32.23 12.38
CA THR A 63 -3.65 32.63 13.55
C THR A 63 -4.16 34.05 13.43
N ALA A 64 -5.34 34.32 13.98
CA ALA A 64 -5.89 35.67 14.05
C ALA A 64 -5.36 36.36 15.31
N SER A 65 -4.96 37.62 15.18
CA SER A 65 -4.51 38.48 16.28
C SER A 65 -5.18 39.85 16.15
N GLY A 66 -6.41 39.95 16.66
CA GLY A 66 -7.28 41.10 16.43
C GLY A 66 -7.74 41.15 14.97
N SER A 67 -7.53 42.28 14.29
CA SER A 67 -7.82 42.45 12.86
C SER A 67 -6.72 41.93 11.92
N ARG A 68 -5.62 41.39 12.48
CA ARG A 68 -4.47 40.92 11.69
C ARG A 68 -4.41 39.41 11.61
N VAL A 69 -3.86 38.92 10.51
CA VAL A 69 -3.55 37.50 10.31
C VAL A 69 -2.04 37.31 10.49
N CYS A 70 -1.65 36.35 11.30
CA CYS A 70 -0.26 36.03 11.57
C CYS A 70 0.10 34.63 11.04
N VAL A 71 1.25 34.54 10.38
CA VAL A 71 1.85 33.28 9.91
C VAL A 71 3.07 33.00 10.75
N ASP A 72 3.12 31.83 11.38
CA ASP A 72 4.26 31.34 12.15
C ASP A 72 5.38 30.79 11.24
N PRO A 73 6.62 30.65 11.75
CA PRO A 73 7.72 30.09 10.99
C PRO A 73 7.41 28.72 10.39
N GLY A 74 8.01 28.42 9.23
CA GLY A 74 7.85 27.13 8.57
C GLY A 74 8.37 27.10 7.14
N VAL A 75 8.11 26.00 6.45
CA VAL A 75 8.65 25.71 5.12
C VAL A 75 7.56 25.18 4.18
N ALA A 76 7.58 25.63 2.93
CA ALA A 76 6.70 25.17 1.87
C ALA A 76 7.46 24.96 0.55
N ILE A 77 6.82 24.26 -0.37
CA ILE A 77 7.21 24.10 -1.77
C ILE A 77 6.08 24.63 -2.63
N ASP A 78 6.39 25.51 -3.57
CA ASP A 78 5.41 26.09 -4.48
C ASP A 78 5.16 25.23 -5.74
N GLY A 79 4.22 25.66 -6.60
CA GLY A 79 3.85 24.93 -7.82
C GLY A 79 4.97 24.75 -8.84
N LEU A 80 6.10 25.44 -8.68
CA LEU A 80 7.28 25.32 -9.53
C LEU A 80 8.44 24.59 -8.83
N GLY A 81 8.18 24.01 -7.66
CA GLY A 81 9.16 23.26 -6.87
C GLY A 81 10.13 24.14 -6.08
N ARG A 82 9.86 25.45 -5.94
CA ARG A 82 10.72 26.37 -5.20
C ARG A 82 10.47 26.23 -3.71
N GLU A 83 11.54 26.05 -2.95
CA GLU A 83 11.50 25.99 -1.48
C GLU A 83 11.32 27.40 -0.93
N ILE A 84 10.36 27.57 -0.02
CA ILE A 84 10.04 28.84 0.62
C ILE A 84 10.21 28.68 2.13
N VAL A 85 11.11 29.46 2.72
CA VAL A 85 11.36 29.48 4.17
C VAL A 85 10.79 30.76 4.76
N VAL A 86 9.92 30.63 5.75
CA VAL A 86 9.43 31.72 6.59
C VAL A 86 10.15 31.61 7.94
N PRO A 87 11.15 32.45 8.24
CA PRO A 87 12.01 32.26 9.41
C PRO A 87 11.41 32.79 10.71
N LEU A 88 10.49 33.75 10.64
CA LEU A 88 9.91 34.45 11.78
C LEU A 88 8.39 34.54 11.64
N ARG A 89 7.71 34.93 12.72
CA ARG A 89 6.27 35.20 12.69
C ARG A 89 6.01 36.54 12.01
N TYR A 90 5.15 36.54 10.99
CA TYR A 90 4.75 37.75 10.27
C TYR A 90 3.24 37.97 10.38
N CYS A 91 2.84 39.18 10.78
CA CYS A 91 1.44 39.57 10.85
C CYS A 91 1.13 40.63 9.80
N LEU A 92 0.03 40.46 9.08
CA LEU A 92 -0.41 41.29 7.95
C LEU A 92 -1.88 41.69 8.17
N ASP A 93 -2.25 42.80 7.56
CA ASP A 93 -3.65 43.25 7.53
C ASP A 93 -4.30 42.71 6.24
N PRO A 94 -5.39 41.92 6.33
CA PRO A 94 -6.10 41.41 5.16
C PRO A 94 -6.73 42.48 4.27
N VAL A 95 -6.92 43.69 4.80
CA VAL A 95 -7.57 44.81 4.11
C VAL A 95 -6.56 45.66 3.34
N VAL A 96 -5.26 45.55 3.66
CA VAL A 96 -4.20 46.34 3.00
C VAL A 96 -3.52 45.49 1.93
N VAL A 97 -3.68 45.88 0.66
CA VAL A 97 -2.87 45.35 -0.43
C VAL A 97 -1.43 45.83 -0.21
N HIS A 98 -0.55 44.91 0.17
CA HIS A 98 0.86 45.22 0.35
C HIS A 98 1.57 45.26 -1.02
N ASP A 99 1.97 46.46 -1.45
CA ASP A 99 2.80 46.67 -2.65
C ASP A 99 4.25 46.23 -2.39
N GLY A 100 4.48 44.92 -2.48
CA GLY A 100 5.82 44.36 -2.57
C GLY A 100 6.38 43.74 -1.29
N CYS A 101 7.23 42.74 -1.49
CA CYS A 101 7.60 41.77 -0.45
C CYS A 101 9.05 41.92 0.04
N CYS A 102 9.89 42.68 -0.67
CA CYS A 102 11.32 42.82 -0.34
C CYS A 102 11.60 43.83 0.80
N GLY A 103 10.59 44.55 1.29
CA GLY A 103 10.70 45.45 2.46
C GLY A 103 10.65 44.75 3.82
N MET A 104 10.43 43.42 3.84
CA MET A 104 10.17 42.64 5.07
C MET A 104 11.44 42.14 5.80
N HIS A 105 12.64 42.42 5.27
CA HIS A 105 13.94 41.99 5.82
C HIS A 105 14.76 43.11 6.46
N GLY A 106 14.22 44.32 6.58
CA GLY A 106 14.87 45.36 7.39
C GLY A 106 14.69 45.07 8.88
N PRO A 107 15.73 45.21 9.73
CA PRO A 107 15.51 45.31 11.17
C PRO A 107 14.53 46.47 11.41
N LYS A 108 13.48 46.24 12.22
CA LYS A 108 12.59 47.32 12.67
C LYS A 108 13.45 48.36 13.37
N THR A 109 13.72 49.47 12.70
CA THR A 109 14.40 50.60 13.31
C THR A 109 13.51 51.14 14.41
N THR A 110 13.99 51.06 15.64
CA THR A 110 13.57 51.92 16.74
C THR A 110 13.60 53.37 16.23
N PRO A 111 12.61 54.23 16.54
CA PRO A 111 12.62 55.60 16.06
C PRO A 111 13.92 56.29 16.51
N THR A 112 14.73 56.71 15.54
CA THR A 112 15.91 57.54 15.75
C THR A 112 15.51 58.79 16.52
N PRO A 113 16.20 59.17 17.62
CA PRO A 113 15.90 60.40 18.31
C PRO A 113 16.19 61.59 17.38
N THR A 114 15.22 62.50 17.30
CA THR A 114 15.29 63.80 16.65
C THR A 114 16.59 64.53 17.00
N PRO A 115 17.42 64.98 16.04
CA PRO A 115 18.50 65.89 16.36
C PRO A 115 17.91 67.26 16.72
N ALA A 116 18.32 67.79 17.87
CA ALA A 116 18.01 69.14 18.32
C ALA A 116 18.50 70.20 17.32
N PRO A 117 17.80 71.34 17.18
CA PRO A 117 18.19 72.38 16.24
C PRO A 117 19.36 73.20 16.78
N THR A 118 20.43 73.32 15.99
CA THR A 118 21.49 74.30 16.21
C THR A 118 21.05 75.66 15.65
N LEU A 119 21.05 76.66 16.52
CA LEU A 119 20.84 78.08 16.18
C LEU A 119 22.11 78.69 15.60
N ASP A 120 21.91 79.47 14.54
CA ASP A 120 22.58 80.73 14.15
C ASP A 120 22.77 80.76 12.62
N ALA A 121 22.64 81.84 11.85
CA ALA A 121 22.07 83.18 11.90
C ALA A 121 22.76 83.93 10.75
N THR A 122 22.10 84.96 10.19
CA THR A 122 22.54 85.86 9.07
C THR A 122 22.29 85.28 7.66
N SER A 123 21.58 85.91 6.73
CA SER A 123 21.26 87.32 6.49
C SER A 123 20.05 87.50 5.52
N GLN A 124 19.28 88.56 5.74
CA GLN A 124 18.10 89.05 4.98
C GLN A 124 18.47 89.72 3.61
N PRO A 125 17.57 90.44 2.89
CA PRO A 125 16.34 90.00 2.19
C PRO A 125 16.25 90.55 0.73
N THR A 126 15.44 89.94 -0.15
CA THR A 126 14.90 90.66 -1.31
C THR A 126 13.48 90.21 -1.66
N ARG A 127 12.63 91.22 -1.87
CA ARG A 127 11.16 91.20 -1.98
C ARG A 127 10.60 90.41 -3.17
N GLN A 128 9.50 89.70 -2.90
CA GLN A 128 8.42 89.33 -3.83
C GLN A 128 7.73 90.56 -4.44
N PRO A 129 6.94 90.35 -5.52
CA PRO A 129 5.49 90.43 -5.30
C PRO A 129 4.72 89.22 -5.85
N ASP A 130 3.81 88.75 -5.00
CA ASP A 130 2.46 88.24 -5.23
C ASP A 130 2.13 87.38 -6.47
N GLY A 131 1.71 86.15 -6.16
CA GLY A 131 1.03 85.24 -7.08
C GLY A 131 0.75 83.90 -6.41
N SER A 132 -0.18 83.88 -5.45
CA SER A 132 -0.77 82.64 -4.93
C SER A 132 -1.44 81.84 -6.07
N PRO A 133 -1.18 80.53 -6.14
CA PRO A 133 -2.29 79.60 -5.95
C PRO A 133 -1.96 78.53 -4.90
N THR A 134 -2.95 78.30 -4.06
CA THR A 134 -3.13 77.23 -3.09
C THR A 134 -2.45 75.92 -3.50
N PRO A 135 -1.58 75.30 -2.67
CA PRO A 135 -1.19 73.92 -2.90
C PRO A 135 -2.43 73.04 -2.70
N ALA A 136 -2.74 72.27 -3.75
CA ALA A 136 -3.74 71.21 -3.69
C ALA A 136 -3.49 70.35 -2.44
N PRO A 137 -4.54 69.93 -1.71
CA PRO A 137 -4.35 69.08 -0.56
C PRO A 137 -3.61 67.83 -1.03
N VAL A 138 -2.44 67.59 -0.43
CA VAL A 138 -1.78 66.28 -0.47
C VAL A 138 -2.85 65.30 -0.03
N ALA A 139 -3.29 64.46 -0.98
CA ALA A 139 -4.22 63.39 -0.69
C ALA A 139 -3.51 62.46 0.28
N VAL A 140 -3.80 62.63 1.57
CA VAL A 140 -3.71 61.57 2.55
C VAL A 140 -4.51 60.42 1.92
N PRO A 141 -3.92 59.24 1.64
CA PRO A 141 -4.72 58.13 1.15
C PRO A 141 -5.83 57.93 2.17
N ALA A 142 -7.07 58.05 1.69
CA ALA A 142 -8.25 57.83 2.49
C ALA A 142 -8.04 56.54 3.30
N SER A 143 -8.38 56.57 4.58
CA SER A 143 -8.55 55.35 5.36
C SER A 143 -9.59 54.50 4.63
N ASN A 144 -9.12 53.61 3.76
CA ASN A 144 -9.96 52.70 3.00
C ASN A 144 -10.71 51.86 4.03
N GLY A 145 -12.03 51.98 4.01
CA GLY A 145 -12.91 51.23 4.90
C GLY A 145 -12.58 49.74 4.84
N VAL A 146 -12.77 49.06 5.97
CA VAL A 146 -12.68 47.60 6.07
C VAL A 146 -13.53 46.99 4.96
N VAL A 147 -12.89 46.36 3.98
CA VAL A 147 -13.59 45.65 2.92
C VAL A 147 -13.93 44.28 3.47
N ASP A 148 -15.16 44.12 3.94
CA ASP A 148 -15.70 42.81 4.27
C ASP A 148 -15.64 41.92 3.03
N GLY A 149 -15.19 40.68 3.23
CA GLY A 149 -14.94 39.79 2.11
C GLY A 149 -14.30 38.48 2.52
N LEU A 150 -14.30 37.55 1.56
CA LEU A 150 -13.55 36.31 1.63
C LEU A 150 -12.27 36.46 0.85
N PHE A 151 -11.15 36.12 1.49
CA PHE A 151 -9.82 36.19 0.91
C PHE A 151 -9.08 34.88 1.11
N THR A 152 -8.14 34.59 0.24
CA THR A 152 -7.15 33.53 0.43
C THR A 152 -5.81 34.17 0.77
N LEU A 153 -5.18 33.70 1.84
CA LEU A 153 -3.80 34.02 2.18
C LEU A 153 -2.84 33.12 1.40
N TRP A 154 -2.00 33.70 0.57
CA TRP A 154 -1.02 33.00 -0.26
C TRP A 154 0.41 33.25 0.20
N LEU A 155 1.24 32.21 0.13
CA LEU A 155 2.67 32.24 0.31
C LEU A 155 3.37 32.05 -1.05
N CYS A 156 4.07 33.08 -1.50
CA CYS A 156 4.76 33.09 -2.79
C CYS A 156 6.28 33.09 -2.61
N TYR A 157 7.00 32.40 -3.48
CA TYR A 157 8.45 32.52 -3.58
C TYR A 157 8.84 33.89 -4.14
N ARG A 158 9.97 34.44 -3.67
CA ARG A 158 10.55 35.66 -4.22
C ARG A 158 12.06 35.68 -4.04
N GLU A 159 12.79 36.22 -5.01
CA GLU A 159 14.20 36.57 -4.85
C GLU A 159 14.30 38.08 -4.63
N CYS A 160 15.11 38.50 -3.65
CA CYS A 160 15.41 39.91 -3.41
C CYS A 160 16.91 40.14 -3.55
N LEU A 161 17.26 41.19 -4.30
CA LEU A 161 18.64 41.62 -4.48
C LEU A 161 19.06 42.52 -3.32
N THR A 162 20.15 42.14 -2.65
CA THR A 162 20.65 42.80 -1.44
C THR A 162 22.16 43.03 -1.54
N ASP A 163 22.73 43.74 -0.56
CA ASP A 163 24.17 44.06 -0.52
C ASP A 163 24.63 44.82 -1.77
N GLN A 164 24.02 45.97 -2.02
CA GLN A 164 24.39 46.85 -3.13
C GLN A 164 25.83 47.33 -2.98
N GLN A 165 26.64 47.10 -4.01
CA GLN A 165 28.06 47.44 -4.04
C GLN A 165 28.40 48.15 -5.34
N PRO A 166 29.38 49.07 -5.33
CA PRO A 166 29.77 49.78 -6.53
C PRO A 166 30.36 48.83 -7.58
N VAL A 167 29.89 48.94 -8.83
CA VAL A 167 30.43 48.17 -9.94
C VAL A 167 31.78 48.77 -10.34
N MET A 168 32.86 48.00 -10.22
CA MET A 168 34.24 48.48 -10.45
C MET A 168 34.63 48.58 -11.94
N VAL A 169 33.67 48.46 -12.88
CA VAL A 169 33.94 48.41 -14.32
C VAL A 169 33.41 49.67 -15.00
N SER A 170 34.30 50.42 -15.65
CA SER A 170 33.93 51.56 -16.49
C SER A 170 33.70 51.10 -17.94
N GLU A 171 32.51 50.57 -18.24
CA GLU A 171 32.09 50.45 -19.64
C GLU A 171 31.31 51.71 -20.05
N CYS A 172 31.70 52.29 -21.18
CA CYS A 172 30.99 53.40 -21.83
C CYS A 172 29.65 52.89 -22.39
N GLY A 173 28.59 52.85 -21.57
CA GLY A 173 27.26 52.56 -22.12
C GLY A 173 26.08 52.56 -21.17
N THR A 174 26.22 51.98 -19.98
CA THR A 174 25.11 51.88 -19.01
C THR A 174 25.70 51.81 -17.60
N ARG A 175 25.62 52.92 -16.85
CA ARG A 175 26.12 52.98 -15.47
C ARG A 175 25.02 52.56 -14.50
N ASP A 176 24.87 51.26 -14.29
CA ASP A 176 24.40 50.83 -12.98
C ASP A 176 25.55 51.10 -12.00
N GLU A 177 25.43 52.20 -11.24
CA GLU A 177 26.48 52.66 -10.30
C GLU A 177 26.70 51.67 -9.15
N CYS A 178 25.71 50.80 -8.91
CA CYS A 178 25.74 49.73 -7.92
C CYS A 178 25.07 48.46 -8.46
N ALA A 179 25.60 47.31 -8.07
CA ALA A 179 25.00 46.00 -8.29
C ALA A 179 24.90 45.23 -6.98
N ALA A 180 23.89 44.37 -6.87
CA ALA A 180 23.69 43.52 -5.70
C ALA A 180 24.74 42.40 -5.64
N GLY A 181 25.40 42.27 -4.49
CA GLY A 181 26.32 41.16 -4.22
C GLY A 181 25.62 39.87 -3.80
N THR A 182 24.36 39.95 -3.35
CA THR A 182 23.64 38.82 -2.74
C THR A 182 22.20 38.70 -3.25
N VAL A 183 21.81 37.48 -3.63
CA VAL A 183 20.43 37.10 -3.89
C VAL A 183 19.87 36.38 -2.66
N VAL A 184 18.84 36.93 -2.03
CA VAL A 184 18.12 36.29 -0.93
C VAL A 184 16.88 35.61 -1.48
N GLU A 185 16.87 34.27 -1.45
CA GLU A 185 15.66 33.46 -1.69
C GLU A 185 14.73 33.61 -0.48
N THR A 186 13.59 34.26 -0.67
CA THR A 186 12.63 34.67 0.36
C THR A 186 11.19 34.36 -0.08
N PHE A 187 10.24 34.85 0.71
CA PHE A 187 8.81 34.72 0.51
C PHE A 187 8.09 36.07 0.40
N CYS A 188 6.84 35.98 -0.03
CA CYS A 188 5.84 37.04 0.02
C CYS A 188 4.52 36.49 0.54
N LEU A 189 3.84 37.25 1.38
CA LEU A 189 2.47 36.96 1.80
C LEU A 189 1.53 37.94 1.10
N LYS A 190 0.54 37.41 0.38
CA LYS A 190 -0.47 38.22 -0.32
C LYS A 190 -1.87 37.70 -0.03
N PHE A 191 -2.83 38.61 0.02
CA PHE A 191 -4.25 38.27 0.02
C PHE A 191 -4.79 38.34 -1.40
N GLY A 192 -5.37 37.24 -1.87
CA GLY A 192 -6.16 37.22 -3.10
C GLY A 192 -7.64 37.21 -2.73
N GLN A 193 -8.46 38.00 -3.42
CA GLN A 193 -9.91 37.97 -3.22
C GLN A 193 -10.47 36.61 -3.65
N GLY A 194 -11.41 36.08 -2.87
CA GLY A 194 -12.04 34.79 -3.12
C GLY A 194 -11.31 33.60 -2.50
N MET A 195 -11.71 32.41 -2.95
CA MET A 195 -11.29 31.11 -2.43
C MET A 195 -10.35 30.43 -3.42
N ALA A 196 -9.18 29.97 -2.96
CA ALA A 196 -8.36 29.03 -3.73
C ALA A 196 -9.12 27.72 -4.01
N PRO A 197 -8.73 26.94 -5.03
CA PRO A 197 -9.32 25.62 -5.26
C PRO A 197 -9.29 24.80 -3.96
N PRO A 198 -10.45 24.31 -3.48
CA PRO A 198 -10.51 23.55 -2.24
C PRO A 198 -9.78 22.21 -2.41
N LEU A 199 -9.19 21.74 -1.33
CA LEU A 199 -8.71 20.38 -1.21
C LEU A 199 -9.93 19.46 -1.07
N GLY A 200 -9.95 18.41 -1.87
CA GLY A 200 -10.95 17.36 -1.80
C GLY A 200 -10.37 16.07 -2.36
N ASP A 201 -11.15 15.00 -2.27
CA ASP A 201 -10.84 13.78 -3.00
C ASP A 201 -10.74 14.14 -4.48
N PRO A 202 -9.63 13.80 -5.15
CA PRO A 202 -9.50 14.16 -6.54
C PRO A 202 -10.58 13.44 -7.36
N ASP A 203 -11.12 14.09 -8.40
CA ASP A 203 -12.18 13.51 -9.24
C ASP A 203 -11.76 12.16 -9.86
N TRP A 204 -10.46 11.91 -10.00
CA TRP A 204 -9.93 10.62 -10.45
C TRP A 204 -10.03 9.51 -9.41
N CYS A 205 -10.13 9.82 -8.11
CA CYS A 205 -10.24 8.82 -7.03
C CYS A 205 -11.47 7.94 -7.26
N ALA A 206 -12.60 8.54 -7.65
CA ALA A 206 -13.82 7.80 -7.99
C ALA A 206 -13.60 6.82 -9.16
N LYS A 207 -12.82 7.23 -10.18
CA LYS A 207 -12.47 6.37 -11.33
C LYS A 207 -11.62 5.15 -10.95
N LEU A 208 -10.90 5.19 -9.84
CA LEU A 208 -10.15 4.04 -9.33
C LEU A 208 -11.07 2.91 -8.82
N TRP A 209 -12.32 3.26 -8.50
CA TRP A 209 -13.33 2.34 -7.96
C TRP A 209 -14.35 1.90 -9.01
N ASP A 210 -14.49 2.65 -10.11
CA ASP A 210 -15.26 2.24 -11.28
C ASP A 210 -14.41 1.30 -12.14
N ALA A 211 -14.69 0.00 -12.08
CA ALA A 211 -14.07 -0.99 -12.95
C ALA A 211 -14.55 -0.82 -14.40
N GLY A 212 -13.89 0.07 -15.15
CA GLY A 212 -14.07 0.20 -16.59
C GLY A 212 -13.61 -1.08 -17.29
N THR A 213 -14.48 -1.63 -18.14
CA THR A 213 -14.18 -2.78 -19.01
C THR A 213 -13.86 -2.26 -20.41
N ASP A 214 -12.77 -1.51 -20.58
CA ASP A 214 -12.26 -1.29 -21.94
C ASP A 214 -11.47 -2.52 -22.39
N GLN A 215 -11.56 -2.85 -23.68
CA GLN A 215 -10.87 -3.99 -24.27
C GLN A 215 -9.59 -3.49 -24.94
N LEU A 216 -8.45 -4.08 -24.58
CA LEU A 216 -7.19 -3.98 -25.33
C LEU A 216 -7.40 -4.01 -26.85
N ALA A 217 -7.00 -2.92 -27.53
CA ALA A 217 -7.10 -2.76 -28.99
C ALA A 217 -5.93 -3.40 -29.78
N ILE A 218 -5.07 -4.18 -29.11
CA ILE A 218 -3.85 -4.75 -29.70
C ILE A 218 -4.00 -6.27 -29.84
N ASP A 219 -3.66 -6.81 -31.00
CA ASP A 219 -3.64 -8.25 -31.24
C ASP A 219 -2.53 -8.93 -30.43
N VAL A 220 -2.92 -9.58 -29.31
CA VAL A 220 -2.03 -10.35 -28.44
C VAL A 220 -2.03 -11.83 -28.88
N PRO A 221 -0.85 -12.50 -28.94
CA PRO A 221 -0.75 -13.94 -29.17
C PRO A 221 -1.68 -14.76 -28.26
N ALA A 222 -2.26 -15.84 -28.79
CA ALA A 222 -3.31 -16.62 -28.12
C ALA A 222 -2.88 -17.19 -26.73
N ASP A 223 -1.61 -17.51 -26.58
CA ASP A 223 -1.00 -17.97 -25.33
C ASP A 223 -0.94 -16.88 -24.23
N GLN A 224 -1.07 -15.61 -24.60
CA GLN A 224 -0.95 -14.45 -23.71
C GLN A 224 -2.26 -13.68 -23.52
N GLN A 225 -3.33 -14.02 -24.23
CA GLN A 225 -4.63 -13.31 -24.19
C GLN A 225 -5.26 -13.28 -22.79
N ALA A 226 -5.18 -14.37 -22.03
CA ALA A 226 -5.74 -14.44 -20.68
C ALA A 226 -4.99 -13.53 -19.69
N ALA A 227 -3.65 -13.49 -19.79
CA ALA A 227 -2.82 -12.62 -18.96
C ALA A 227 -3.00 -11.14 -19.32
N ALA A 228 -3.09 -10.83 -20.61
CA ALA A 228 -3.32 -9.47 -21.08
C ALA A 228 -4.68 -8.93 -20.61
N LYS A 229 -5.75 -9.73 -20.74
CA LYS A 229 -7.09 -9.36 -20.24
C LYS A 229 -7.14 -9.17 -18.71
N ALA A 230 -6.35 -9.94 -17.97
CA ALA A 230 -6.25 -9.77 -16.51
C ALA A 230 -5.48 -8.50 -16.14
N ALA A 231 -4.45 -8.13 -16.91
CA ALA A 231 -3.68 -6.91 -16.71
C ALA A 231 -4.47 -5.63 -17.04
N ASP A 232 -5.32 -5.69 -18.08
CA ASP A 232 -6.21 -4.60 -18.52
C ASP A 232 -7.19 -4.16 -17.41
N ASN A 233 -7.76 -5.14 -16.70
CA ASN A 233 -8.69 -4.90 -15.60
C ASN A 233 -7.98 -4.60 -14.25
N SER A 234 -6.65 -4.45 -14.25
CA SER A 234 -5.91 -4.20 -13.02
C SER A 234 -5.96 -2.72 -12.64
N ARG A 235 -5.95 -2.44 -11.33
CA ARG A 235 -5.80 -1.06 -10.82
C ARG A 235 -4.51 -0.39 -11.31
N PHE A 236 -3.48 -1.17 -11.63
CA PHE A 236 -2.24 -0.66 -12.20
C PHE A 236 -2.47 -0.06 -13.60
N HIS A 237 -3.31 -0.68 -14.42
CA HIS A 237 -3.68 -0.14 -15.73
C HIS A 237 -4.40 1.22 -15.61
N LEU A 238 -5.38 1.32 -14.70
CA LEU A 238 -6.05 2.58 -14.40
C LEU A 238 -5.06 3.66 -13.92
N LEU A 239 -4.09 3.30 -13.07
CA LEU A 239 -3.04 4.24 -12.65
C LEU A 239 -2.16 4.68 -13.82
N CYS A 240 -1.82 3.78 -14.75
CA CYS A 240 -1.07 4.14 -15.97
C CYS A 240 -1.82 5.19 -16.78
N GLU A 241 -3.11 4.99 -17.07
CA GLU A 241 -3.91 5.96 -17.82
C GLU A 241 -4.06 7.29 -17.08
N LEU A 242 -4.29 7.24 -15.75
CA LEU A 242 -4.45 8.44 -14.93
C LEU A 242 -3.17 9.28 -14.84
N PHE A 243 -2.00 8.66 -14.91
CA PHE A 243 -0.71 9.33 -14.78
C PHE A 243 0.06 9.48 -16.10
N ASP A 244 -0.56 9.21 -17.26
CA ASP A 244 0.05 9.43 -18.60
C ASP A 244 0.11 10.93 -18.99
N GLY A 245 -0.18 11.83 -18.05
CA GLY A 245 -0.10 13.26 -18.24
C GLY A 245 1.33 13.75 -18.53
N ASN A 246 1.43 14.89 -19.23
CA ASN A 246 2.72 15.54 -19.43
C ASN A 246 3.27 16.14 -18.11
N CYS A 247 4.57 16.42 -18.06
CA CYS A 247 5.18 17.06 -16.89
C CYS A 247 4.95 18.59 -16.83
N ALA A 248 3.82 19.08 -17.33
CA ALA A 248 3.48 20.49 -17.24
C ALA A 248 3.28 20.88 -15.76
N PRO A 249 3.67 22.11 -15.36
CA PRO A 249 3.31 22.63 -14.05
C PRO A 249 1.79 22.68 -13.91
N THR A 250 1.28 22.49 -12.69
CA THR A 250 -0.15 22.59 -12.40
C THR A 250 -0.70 23.94 -12.84
N GLU A 251 -1.83 23.95 -13.56
CA GLU A 251 -2.50 25.19 -13.95
C GLU A 251 -2.86 26.05 -12.73
N GLY A 252 -2.71 27.38 -12.84
CA GLY A 252 -3.04 28.34 -11.79
C GLY A 252 -1.85 29.04 -11.14
N ASP A 253 -2.10 29.68 -9.99
CA ASP A 253 -1.10 30.44 -9.25
C ASP A 253 -0.05 29.51 -8.62
N PRO A 254 1.27 29.71 -8.84
CA PRO A 254 2.29 28.86 -8.24
C PRO A 254 2.35 28.99 -6.71
N CYS A 255 1.90 30.10 -6.13
CA CYS A 255 1.95 30.36 -4.69
C CYS A 255 1.13 29.34 -3.88
N VAL A 256 1.55 29.04 -2.66
CA VAL A 256 0.90 28.07 -1.77
C VAL A 256 -0.23 28.75 -0.98
N PRO A 257 -1.49 28.32 -1.10
CA PRO A 257 -2.57 28.81 -0.24
C PRO A 257 -2.35 28.30 1.19
N LEU A 258 -2.42 29.20 2.17
CA LEU A 258 -2.22 28.88 3.58
C LEU A 258 -3.53 28.84 4.38
N ALA A 259 -4.47 29.74 4.10
CA ALA A 259 -5.77 29.77 4.76
C ALA A 259 -6.78 30.62 4.00
N LEU A 260 -8.05 30.32 4.22
CA LEU A 260 -9.15 31.22 3.96
C LEU A 260 -9.31 32.18 5.13
N VAL A 261 -9.53 33.44 4.78
CA VAL A 261 -9.65 34.55 5.70
C VAL A 261 -10.95 35.26 5.38
N GLN A 262 -11.92 35.14 6.27
CA GLN A 262 -13.16 35.88 6.21
C GLN A 262 -13.04 37.10 7.10
N VAL A 263 -13.21 38.28 6.51
CA VAL A 263 -13.29 39.56 7.22
C VAL A 263 -14.75 39.99 7.21
N LYS A 264 -15.34 40.15 8.41
CA LYS A 264 -16.70 40.64 8.58
C LYS A 264 -16.77 41.56 9.79
N ASP A 265 -17.26 42.79 9.61
CA ASP A 265 -17.36 43.80 10.68
C ASP A 265 -16.01 44.03 11.41
N GLY A 266 -14.89 43.88 10.70
CA GLY A 266 -13.53 43.97 11.27
C GLY A 266 -13.08 42.75 12.10
N GLN A 267 -13.92 41.73 12.24
CA GLN A 267 -13.57 40.45 12.82
C GLN A 267 -12.98 39.52 11.76
N VAL A 268 -11.90 38.83 12.11
CA VAL A 268 -11.19 37.88 11.24
C VAL A 268 -11.50 36.45 11.68
N THR A 269 -12.04 35.66 10.76
CA THR A 269 -12.26 34.22 10.92
C THR A 269 -11.37 33.47 9.94
N LEU A 270 -10.80 32.34 10.38
CA LEU A 270 -9.84 31.55 9.61
C LEU A 270 -10.34 30.13 9.39
N GLU A 271 -10.09 29.59 8.20
CA GLU A 271 -10.25 28.18 7.85
C GLU A 271 -9.04 27.76 7.00
N ASP A 272 -8.14 26.94 7.53
CA ASP A 272 -6.92 26.57 6.84
C ASP A 272 -7.01 25.22 6.12
N CYS A 273 -7.63 24.21 6.74
CA CYS A 273 -7.71 22.86 6.19
C CYS A 273 -8.35 22.76 4.81
N LEU A 274 -9.36 23.59 4.51
CA LEU A 274 -10.08 23.51 3.23
C LEU A 274 -9.21 23.78 2.00
N VAL A 275 -8.16 24.59 2.12
CA VAL A 275 -7.35 25.02 0.95
C VAL A 275 -5.87 24.75 1.09
N ARG A 276 -5.38 24.34 2.27
CA ARG A 276 -3.94 24.32 2.60
C ARG A 276 -3.29 22.97 2.29
N PRO A 277 -2.62 22.79 1.14
CA PRO A 277 -1.97 21.52 0.81
C PRO A 277 -0.82 21.22 1.77
N ARG A 278 -0.68 19.95 2.16
CA ARG A 278 0.41 19.46 3.00
C ARG A 278 1.19 18.38 2.27
N ILE A 279 2.52 18.48 2.35
CA ILE A 279 3.44 17.47 1.84
C ILE A 279 3.88 16.64 3.04
N TYR A 280 3.53 15.35 3.02
CA TYR A 280 3.87 14.42 4.10
C TYR A 280 5.16 13.68 3.76
N SER A 281 6.04 13.52 4.76
CA SER A 281 7.19 12.62 4.63
C SER A 281 6.73 11.16 4.46
N ASN A 282 7.56 10.32 3.83
CA ASN A 282 7.30 8.88 3.72
C ASN A 282 7.04 8.21 5.08
N GLN A 283 7.68 8.66 6.15
CA GLN A 283 7.40 8.17 7.50
C GLN A 283 5.95 8.45 7.92
N ARG A 284 5.48 9.70 7.75
CA ARG A 284 4.09 10.07 8.06
C ARG A 284 3.06 9.38 7.16
N LEU A 285 3.38 9.19 5.88
CA LEU A 285 2.53 8.41 4.98
C LEU A 285 2.43 6.95 5.43
N LEU A 286 3.55 6.35 5.82
CA LEU A 286 3.56 4.99 6.38
C LEU A 286 2.75 4.91 7.68
N ASP A 287 2.91 5.87 8.60
CA ASP A 287 2.12 5.94 9.84
C ASP A 287 0.61 5.98 9.52
N LEU A 288 0.19 6.76 8.52
CA LEU A 288 -1.21 6.85 8.09
C LEU A 288 -1.71 5.55 7.46
N ILE A 289 -0.89 4.90 6.64
CA ILE A 289 -1.22 3.60 6.01
C ILE A 289 -1.39 2.53 7.09
N LEU A 290 -0.50 2.49 8.10
CA LEU A 290 -0.61 1.56 9.22
C LEU A 290 -1.84 1.85 10.08
N CYS A 291 -2.13 3.11 10.37
CA CYS A 291 -3.35 3.51 11.08
C CYS A 291 -4.63 3.12 10.31
N LEU A 292 -4.61 3.25 8.97
CA LEU A 292 -5.69 2.79 8.11
C LEU A 292 -5.79 1.27 8.12
N ALA A 293 -4.68 0.54 8.07
CA ALA A 293 -4.65 -0.92 8.16
C ALA A 293 -5.24 -1.40 9.49
N ASP A 294 -4.87 -0.80 10.63
CA ASP A 294 -5.44 -1.09 11.94
C ASP A 294 -6.96 -0.86 11.94
N LYS A 295 -7.45 0.19 11.28
CA LYS A 295 -8.88 0.47 11.15
C LYS A 295 -9.61 -0.51 10.23
N ILE A 296 -8.95 -0.95 9.16
CA ILE A 296 -9.48 -2.00 8.29
C ILE A 296 -9.52 -3.32 9.08
N ASP A 297 -8.52 -3.64 9.87
CA ASP A 297 -8.50 -4.83 10.73
C ASP A 297 -9.55 -4.72 11.86
N GLU A 298 -9.82 -3.53 12.40
CA GLU A 298 -10.93 -3.33 13.35
C GLU A 298 -12.30 -3.52 12.68
N CYS A 299 -12.48 -2.93 11.49
CA CYS A 299 -13.72 -2.99 10.72
C CYS A 299 -13.99 -4.40 10.18
N CYS A 300 -12.98 -5.03 9.60
CA CYS A 300 -13.07 -6.27 8.84
C CYS A 300 -12.55 -7.50 9.62
N GLY A 301 -11.71 -7.31 10.64
CA GLY A 301 -11.13 -8.39 11.44
C GLY A 301 -11.99 -8.82 12.63
N ASN A 302 -13.05 -8.07 12.97
CA ASN A 302 -14.03 -8.41 14.01
C ASN A 302 -15.48 -8.30 13.54
N HIS A 303 -15.79 -8.77 12.33
CA HIS A 303 -17.18 -9.14 12.05
C HIS A 303 -17.48 -10.51 12.69
N PRO A 304 -18.27 -10.61 13.78
CA PRO A 304 -19.11 -11.80 13.92
C PRO A 304 -19.96 -11.86 12.64
N PRO A 305 -20.18 -13.03 12.03
CA PRO A 305 -20.90 -13.11 10.77
C PRO A 305 -22.25 -12.40 10.93
N THR A 306 -22.43 -11.28 10.22
CA THR A 306 -23.76 -10.72 9.93
C THR A 306 -24.61 -11.87 9.39
N PRO A 307 -25.89 -12.01 9.78
CA PRO A 307 -26.78 -13.01 9.18
C PRO A 307 -27.05 -12.64 7.71
N THR A 308 -26.08 -12.91 6.86
CA THR A 308 -26.25 -13.12 5.42
C THR A 308 -27.21 -14.29 5.27
N PRO A 309 -28.18 -14.27 4.32
CA PRO A 309 -28.97 -15.46 4.03
C PRO A 309 -27.98 -16.60 3.80
N THR A 310 -28.03 -17.59 4.69
CA THR A 310 -27.09 -18.70 4.87
C THR A 310 -26.16 -18.89 3.67
N PRO A 311 -24.88 -18.48 3.72
CA PRO A 311 -23.93 -19.01 2.77
C PRO A 311 -23.85 -20.51 3.06
N THR A 312 -24.31 -21.32 2.11
CA THR A 312 -24.08 -22.77 2.10
C THR A 312 -22.60 -22.99 2.43
N PRO A 313 -22.26 -23.72 3.50
CA PRO A 313 -20.87 -23.98 3.84
C PRO A 313 -20.18 -24.54 2.60
N ALA A 314 -18.96 -24.07 2.34
CA ALA A 314 -18.12 -24.68 1.34
C ALA A 314 -18.10 -26.20 1.61
N PRO A 315 -18.31 -27.03 0.59
CA PRO A 315 -18.37 -28.47 0.80
C PRO A 315 -17.07 -28.96 1.45
N SER A 316 -17.15 -29.47 2.69
CA SER A 316 -15.99 -30.06 3.37
C SER A 316 -15.54 -31.34 2.65
N LEU A 317 -14.27 -31.74 2.77
CA LEU A 317 -13.83 -33.03 2.22
C LEU A 317 -14.35 -34.18 3.09
N MET A 318 -14.24 -35.41 2.60
CA MET A 318 -14.53 -36.61 3.38
C MET A 318 -13.30 -36.99 4.22
N HIS A 319 -13.47 -37.28 5.50
CA HIS A 319 -12.39 -37.64 6.41
C HIS A 319 -12.56 -39.07 6.95
N VAL A 320 -11.43 -39.72 7.27
CA VAL A 320 -11.44 -40.97 8.05
C VAL A 320 -11.67 -40.60 9.52
N SER A 321 -12.78 -41.06 10.10
CA SER A 321 -13.11 -40.76 11.51
C SER A 321 -12.57 -41.81 12.48
N SER A 322 -12.44 -43.07 12.07
CA SER A 322 -11.82 -44.12 12.89
C SER A 322 -11.37 -45.34 12.08
N ILE A 323 -10.37 -46.06 12.61
CA ILE A 323 -9.95 -47.38 12.12
C ILE A 323 -9.91 -48.34 13.32
N GLU A 324 -10.74 -49.37 13.30
CA GLU A 324 -10.89 -50.34 14.39
C GLU A 324 -10.42 -51.73 13.95
N PHE A 325 -9.63 -52.39 14.79
CA PHE A 325 -9.22 -53.79 14.60
C PHE A 325 -10.17 -54.72 15.34
N LEU A 326 -10.71 -55.71 14.63
CA LEU A 326 -11.78 -56.58 15.14
C LEU A 326 -11.27 -57.97 15.52
N GLY A 327 -11.78 -58.48 16.64
CA GLY A 327 -11.50 -59.82 17.15
C GLY A 327 -12.37 -60.93 16.56
N PRO A 328 -12.19 -62.18 17.03
CA PRO A 328 -12.96 -63.34 16.58
C PRO A 328 -14.49 -63.20 16.74
N ASP A 329 -14.95 -62.48 17.76
CA ASP A 329 -16.38 -62.27 18.06
C ASP A 329 -16.86 -60.89 17.57
N ARG A 330 -16.09 -60.24 16.68
CA ARG A 330 -16.33 -58.88 16.14
C ARG A 330 -16.31 -57.76 17.17
N GLN A 331 -15.76 -58.00 18.35
CA GLN A 331 -15.40 -56.97 19.31
C GLN A 331 -14.24 -56.12 18.80
N VAL A 332 -14.27 -54.82 19.10
CA VAL A 332 -13.11 -53.93 18.87
C VAL A 332 -12.02 -54.31 19.87
N ILE A 333 -10.85 -54.67 19.35
CA ILE A 333 -9.68 -55.05 20.14
C ILE A 333 -8.77 -53.84 20.33
N ASN A 334 -8.59 -53.07 19.26
CA ASN A 334 -7.73 -51.89 19.25
C ASN A 334 -8.21 -50.94 18.15
N ALA A 335 -7.71 -49.71 18.14
CA ALA A 335 -7.98 -48.71 17.11
C ALA A 335 -6.72 -47.91 16.77
N VAL A 336 -6.72 -47.31 15.60
CA VAL A 336 -5.73 -46.28 15.25
C VAL A 336 -6.27 -44.94 15.73
N GLU A 337 -5.53 -44.27 16.61
CA GLU A 337 -5.88 -42.92 17.10
C GLU A 337 -5.23 -41.82 16.25
N ARG A 338 -4.05 -42.09 15.64
CA ARG A 338 -3.31 -41.19 14.76
C ARG A 338 -2.63 -41.96 13.64
N ALA A 339 -2.60 -41.40 12.43
CA ALA A 339 -2.12 -42.09 11.23
C ALA A 339 -0.60 -42.35 11.22
N ASP A 340 0.18 -41.52 11.89
CA ASP A 340 1.64 -41.58 11.97
C ASP A 340 2.19 -42.44 13.12
N GLU A 341 1.34 -42.77 14.10
CA GLU A 341 1.71 -43.62 15.24
C GLU A 341 1.39 -45.10 14.92
N PRO A 342 2.40 -45.99 14.84
CA PRO A 342 2.18 -47.39 14.53
C PRO A 342 1.50 -48.13 15.69
N VAL A 343 0.46 -48.92 15.38
CA VAL A 343 -0.27 -49.74 16.35
C VAL A 343 0.28 -51.17 16.38
N GLU A 344 0.65 -51.69 17.56
CA GLU A 344 1.02 -53.10 17.74
C GLU A 344 -0.17 -53.95 18.20
N LEU A 345 -0.40 -55.08 17.52
CA LEU A 345 -1.50 -56.01 17.79
C LEU A 345 -0.97 -57.36 18.28
N HIS A 346 -1.32 -57.74 19.51
CA HIS A 346 -0.86 -58.98 20.15
C HIS A 346 -1.88 -60.12 20.21
N THR A 347 -3.00 -59.98 19.51
CA THR A 347 -4.12 -60.92 19.54
C THR A 347 -4.59 -61.24 18.13
N GLN A 348 -5.30 -62.36 17.97
CA GLN A 348 -5.92 -62.70 16.69
C GLN A 348 -6.97 -61.66 16.30
N ILE A 349 -6.80 -61.09 15.10
CA ILE A 349 -7.78 -60.21 14.47
C ILE A 349 -8.43 -60.92 13.27
N THR A 350 -9.68 -60.60 12.98
CA THR A 350 -10.48 -61.17 11.87
C THR A 350 -10.81 -60.15 10.79
N GLY A 351 -10.73 -58.87 11.11
CA GLY A 351 -10.97 -57.80 10.16
C GLY A 351 -10.61 -56.42 10.69
N ILE A 352 -10.76 -55.43 9.81
CA ILE A 352 -10.51 -54.01 10.08
C ILE A 352 -11.75 -53.23 9.63
N ARG A 353 -12.29 -52.40 10.52
CA ARG A 353 -13.43 -51.52 10.24
C ARG A 353 -12.95 -50.08 10.05
N PHE A 354 -13.52 -49.41 9.06
CA PHE A 354 -13.26 -48.02 8.70
C PHE A 354 -14.53 -47.23 8.82
N ALA A 355 -14.48 -46.09 9.52
CA ALA A 355 -15.58 -45.13 9.58
C ALA A 355 -15.16 -43.79 8.97
N PHE A 356 -16.13 -43.10 8.36
CA PHE A 356 -15.97 -41.79 7.75
C PHE A 356 -16.95 -40.80 8.38
N ASP A 357 -16.61 -39.52 8.34
CA ASP A 357 -17.50 -38.43 8.76
C ASP A 357 -18.65 -38.20 7.77
N LYS A 358 -18.48 -38.56 6.49
CA LYS A 358 -19.46 -38.46 5.42
C LYS A 358 -19.76 -39.79 4.74
N ALA A 359 -20.93 -39.87 4.12
CA ALA A 359 -21.35 -41.05 3.38
C ALA A 359 -20.55 -41.17 2.08
N PHE A 360 -19.91 -42.32 1.84
CA PHE A 360 -19.18 -42.57 0.59
C PHE A 360 -20.15 -42.88 -0.56
N ALA A 361 -19.79 -42.45 -1.78
CA ALA A 361 -20.56 -42.77 -2.98
C ALA A 361 -20.41 -44.25 -3.34
N THR A 362 -21.51 -44.98 -3.51
CA THR A 362 -21.49 -46.43 -3.83
C THR A 362 -21.63 -46.74 -5.32
N GLN A 363 -21.60 -45.73 -6.20
CA GLN A 363 -21.77 -45.89 -7.64
C GLN A 363 -20.46 -45.75 -8.44
N GLY A 364 -20.20 -46.69 -9.35
CA GLY A 364 -19.10 -46.63 -10.31
C GLY A 364 -17.70 -46.73 -9.68
N ALA A 365 -16.78 -45.88 -10.14
CA ALA A 365 -15.41 -45.75 -9.64
C ALA A 365 -15.32 -45.26 -8.18
N LYS A 366 -16.39 -44.64 -7.66
CA LYS A 366 -16.36 -43.98 -6.35
C LYS A 366 -16.65 -44.93 -5.18
N ALA A 367 -17.16 -46.12 -5.48
CA ALA A 367 -17.46 -47.12 -4.48
C ALA A 367 -16.18 -47.62 -3.79
N PRO A 368 -16.20 -47.82 -2.46
CA PRO A 368 -15.29 -48.76 -1.85
C PRO A 368 -15.78 -50.14 -2.32
N ASN A 369 -15.26 -50.63 -3.44
CA ASN A 369 -15.61 -51.95 -3.99
C ASN A 369 -14.38 -52.76 -4.41
N ALA A 370 -13.19 -52.22 -4.23
CA ALA A 370 -12.00 -52.77 -4.83
C ALA A 370 -11.16 -53.64 -3.87
N ALA A 371 -11.78 -54.41 -2.96
CA ALA A 371 -11.01 -55.47 -2.31
C ALA A 371 -11.01 -56.70 -3.23
N GLY A 372 -9.96 -56.86 -4.02
CA GLY A 372 -9.86 -57.95 -4.97
C GLY A 372 -9.08 -59.14 -4.40
N LEU A 373 -9.64 -60.34 -4.57
CA LEU A 373 -8.95 -61.63 -4.62
C LEU A 373 -8.26 -61.86 -5.99
N HIS A 374 -8.15 -60.83 -6.84
CA HIS A 374 -7.70 -60.88 -8.24
C HIS A 374 -6.50 -59.94 -8.50
N ASP A 375 -5.73 -60.26 -9.54
CA ASP A 375 -4.30 -59.98 -9.66
C ASP A 375 -3.86 -58.50 -9.79
N ASN A 376 -4.76 -57.52 -10.00
CA ASN A 376 -4.38 -56.11 -10.16
C ASN A 376 -4.67 -55.24 -8.93
N PHE A 377 -4.00 -55.53 -7.81
CA PHE A 377 -4.14 -54.81 -6.54
C PHE A 377 -3.87 -53.30 -6.61
N ARG A 378 -3.14 -52.83 -7.63
CA ARG A 378 -2.84 -51.41 -7.81
C ARG A 378 -4.06 -50.58 -8.21
N ALA A 379 -5.06 -51.19 -8.84
CA ALA A 379 -6.29 -50.52 -9.27
C ALA A 379 -7.30 -50.33 -8.12
N HIS A 380 -6.97 -50.76 -6.90
CA HIS A 380 -7.90 -50.81 -5.79
C HIS A 380 -7.88 -49.54 -4.91
N ASN A 381 -9.06 -49.07 -4.51
CA ASN A 381 -9.26 -47.91 -3.61
C ASN A 381 -8.81 -48.18 -2.18
N VAL A 382 -8.88 -49.45 -1.74
CA VAL A 382 -8.54 -49.89 -0.40
C VAL A 382 -7.54 -51.03 -0.51
N GLN A 383 -6.36 -50.84 0.06
CA GLN A 383 -5.27 -51.82 -0.01
C GLN A 383 -4.69 -52.06 1.39
N LEU A 384 -4.46 -53.34 1.71
CA LEU A 384 -3.66 -53.75 2.86
C LEU A 384 -2.31 -54.23 2.32
N ARG A 385 -1.29 -53.39 2.49
CA ARG A 385 0.07 -53.61 1.98
C ARG A 385 0.95 -54.16 3.08
N LEU A 386 1.88 -55.02 2.71
CA LEU A 386 2.97 -55.42 3.58
C LEU A 386 4.15 -54.48 3.37
N SER A 387 4.92 -54.21 4.43
CA SER A 387 6.21 -53.54 4.27
C SER A 387 7.11 -54.32 3.29
N PRO A 388 8.06 -53.68 2.60
CA PRO A 388 8.95 -54.38 1.66
C PRO A 388 9.64 -55.61 2.27
N GLU A 389 10.03 -55.53 3.54
CA GLU A 389 10.66 -56.62 4.29
C GLU A 389 9.68 -57.79 4.53
N SER A 390 8.48 -57.49 5.06
CA SER A 390 7.43 -58.49 5.26
C SER A 390 6.97 -59.10 3.93
N ALA A 391 6.92 -58.30 2.87
CA ALA A 391 6.51 -58.77 1.55
C ALA A 391 7.48 -59.81 0.97
N GLN A 392 8.79 -59.59 1.13
CA GLN A 392 9.82 -60.54 0.72
C GLN A 392 9.73 -61.84 1.53
N GLN A 393 9.49 -61.73 2.84
CA GLN A 393 9.39 -62.87 3.74
C GLN A 393 8.22 -63.80 3.40
N PHE A 394 7.04 -63.23 3.12
CA PHE A 394 5.83 -64.02 2.88
C PHE A 394 5.55 -64.30 1.40
N GLY A 395 6.27 -63.64 0.48
CA GLY A 395 6.13 -63.83 -0.96
C GLY A 395 4.85 -63.22 -1.55
N THR A 396 4.32 -62.18 -0.90
CA THR A 396 3.17 -61.38 -1.36
C THR A 396 3.36 -59.95 -0.89
N SER A 397 2.93 -58.94 -1.66
CA SER A 397 2.97 -57.53 -1.23
C SER A 397 1.66 -57.04 -0.63
N PHE A 398 0.61 -57.85 -0.70
CA PHE A 398 -0.75 -57.48 -0.29
C PHE A 398 -1.39 -58.58 0.55
N ILE A 399 -2.26 -58.18 1.46
CA ILE A 399 -3.13 -59.07 2.23
C ILE A 399 -4.48 -59.14 1.53
N ALA A 400 -4.81 -60.34 1.03
CA ALA A 400 -6.10 -60.59 0.42
C ALA A 400 -7.23 -60.38 1.46
N SER A 401 -8.19 -59.52 1.11
CA SER A 401 -9.32 -59.18 1.97
C SER A 401 -10.60 -59.11 1.15
N LYS A 402 -11.72 -59.30 1.83
CA LYS A 402 -13.07 -59.11 1.30
C LYS A 402 -13.68 -57.88 1.96
N LEU A 403 -14.19 -56.97 1.14
CA LEU A 403 -14.86 -55.79 1.61
C LEU A 403 -16.35 -56.06 1.84
N SER A 404 -16.85 -55.62 2.99
CA SER A 404 -18.24 -55.69 3.42
C SER A 404 -18.69 -54.29 3.83
N ILE A 405 -19.71 -53.73 3.16
CA ILE A 405 -20.29 -52.44 3.53
C ILE A 405 -21.25 -52.66 4.70
N GLU A 406 -21.03 -52.01 5.84
CA GLU A 406 -21.90 -52.09 7.01
C GLU A 406 -22.93 -50.96 7.04
N SER A 407 -22.54 -49.77 6.57
CA SER A 407 -23.42 -48.60 6.40
C SER A 407 -22.88 -47.67 5.31
N ALA A 408 -23.57 -46.57 5.01
CA ALA A 408 -23.10 -45.58 4.05
C ALA A 408 -21.81 -44.85 4.47
N GLN A 409 -21.41 -44.95 5.74
CA GLN A 409 -20.21 -44.31 6.32
C GLN A 409 -19.22 -45.34 6.88
N VAL A 410 -19.55 -46.63 6.82
CA VAL A 410 -18.75 -47.68 7.44
C VAL A 410 -18.60 -48.86 6.51
N PHE A 411 -17.35 -49.26 6.28
CA PHE A 411 -17.04 -50.53 5.65
C PHE A 411 -16.05 -51.33 6.49
N ARG A 412 -16.06 -52.65 6.28
CA ARG A 412 -15.21 -53.61 6.96
C ARG A 412 -14.45 -54.44 5.95
N LEU A 413 -13.16 -54.63 6.19
CA LEU A 413 -12.32 -55.61 5.51
C LEU A 413 -12.24 -56.88 6.35
N ASP A 414 -12.70 -57.99 5.79
CA ASP A 414 -12.53 -59.33 6.34
C ASP A 414 -11.33 -60.01 5.66
N PHE A 415 -10.46 -60.67 6.42
CA PHE A 415 -9.30 -61.33 5.82
C PHE A 415 -9.70 -62.58 5.02
N ALA A 416 -9.10 -62.77 3.85
CA ALA A 416 -9.36 -63.96 3.03
C ALA A 416 -8.77 -65.22 3.72
N PRO A 417 -9.56 -66.28 3.93
CA PRO A 417 -9.10 -67.48 4.60
C PRO A 417 -8.13 -68.29 3.71
N GLY A 418 -7.26 -69.06 4.35
CA GLY A 418 -6.40 -70.05 3.68
C GLY A 418 -5.16 -69.46 3.01
N THR A 419 -4.70 -68.29 3.43
CA THR A 419 -3.45 -67.69 2.95
C THR A 419 -2.24 -68.09 3.82
N ARG A 420 -1.05 -67.60 3.46
CA ARG A 420 0.17 -67.81 4.26
C ARG A 420 0.11 -67.11 5.62
N LEU A 421 -0.55 -65.95 5.69
CA LEU A 421 -0.68 -65.14 6.90
C LEU A 421 -1.98 -65.45 7.67
N ILE A 422 -3.03 -65.85 6.95
CA ILE A 422 -4.38 -66.02 7.47
C ILE A 422 -4.78 -67.50 7.42
N ASP A 423 -5.28 -68.03 8.53
CA ASP A 423 -5.74 -69.42 8.65
C ASP A 423 -7.04 -69.68 7.87
N SER A 424 -7.55 -70.92 7.94
CA SER A 424 -8.80 -71.31 7.27
C SER A 424 -10.05 -70.62 7.82
N HIS A 425 -9.96 -69.95 8.99
CA HIS A 425 -11.05 -69.26 9.65
C HIS A 425 -10.99 -67.74 9.49
N GLY A 426 -10.07 -67.22 8.66
CA GLY A 426 -9.91 -65.78 8.45
C GLY A 426 -9.16 -65.07 9.58
N ARG A 427 -8.43 -65.82 10.41
CA ARG A 427 -7.65 -65.28 11.54
C ARG A 427 -6.17 -65.28 11.22
N TRP A 428 -5.45 -64.31 11.76
CA TRP A 428 -3.99 -64.31 11.68
C TRP A 428 -3.41 -65.52 12.41
N ARG A 429 -2.44 -66.20 11.78
CA ARG A 429 -1.79 -67.39 12.35
C ARG A 429 -0.95 -66.99 13.56
N ALA A 430 -1.03 -67.78 14.64
CA ALA A 430 -0.18 -67.62 15.80
C ALA A 430 1.27 -68.05 15.51
N GLY A 431 2.23 -67.46 16.21
CA GLY A 431 3.66 -67.81 16.08
C GLY A 431 4.34 -67.26 14.82
N LEU A 432 3.68 -66.36 14.09
CA LEU A 432 4.32 -65.60 13.02
C LEU A 432 5.32 -64.60 13.61
N PRO A 433 6.43 -64.30 12.91
CA PRO A 433 7.26 -63.14 13.22
C PRO A 433 6.44 -61.84 13.05
N ALA A 434 6.93 -60.74 13.61
CA ALA A 434 6.25 -59.45 13.49
C ALA A 434 6.01 -59.11 12.02
N VAL A 435 4.76 -58.75 11.68
CA VAL A 435 4.34 -58.44 10.32
C VAL A 435 3.94 -56.98 10.25
N ASP A 436 4.74 -56.18 9.55
CA ASP A 436 4.48 -54.76 9.37
C ASP A 436 3.59 -54.52 8.16
N CYS A 437 2.52 -53.77 8.40
CA CYS A 437 1.45 -53.53 7.46
C CYS A 437 1.18 -52.03 7.28
N GLU A 438 0.72 -51.67 6.10
CA GLU A 438 0.24 -50.34 5.75
C GLU A 438 -1.17 -50.43 5.18
N ILE A 439 -2.08 -49.66 5.78
CA ILE A 439 -3.39 -49.35 5.23
C ILE A 439 -3.20 -48.23 4.22
N PHE A 440 -3.71 -48.43 3.01
CA PHE A 440 -3.69 -47.41 1.96
C PHE A 440 -5.10 -47.18 1.43
N LEU A 441 -5.57 -45.93 1.52
CA LEU A 441 -6.81 -45.46 0.91
C LEU A 441 -6.48 -44.45 -0.19
N ARG A 442 -7.01 -44.68 -1.39
CA ARG A 442 -6.73 -43.86 -2.57
C ARG A 442 -7.55 -42.56 -2.57
N GLY A 443 -6.89 -41.42 -2.70
CA GLY A 443 -7.46 -40.08 -2.89
C GLY A 443 -7.22 -39.50 -4.30
N THR A 444 -7.30 -38.17 -4.45
CA THR A 444 -7.32 -37.44 -5.74
C THR A 444 -5.96 -37.25 -6.43
N ALA A 445 -4.85 -37.61 -5.78
CA ALA A 445 -3.50 -37.29 -6.27
C ALA A 445 -2.98 -38.22 -7.39
N ASP A 446 -3.68 -39.30 -7.71
CA ASP A 446 -3.25 -40.28 -8.70
C ASP A 446 -4.10 -40.18 -9.97
N THR A 447 -3.49 -39.79 -11.10
CA THR A 447 -4.17 -39.58 -12.40
C THR A 447 -4.73 -40.84 -13.05
N ASP A 448 -4.39 -42.03 -12.54
CA ASP A 448 -4.81 -43.32 -13.09
C ASP A 448 -5.53 -44.18 -12.03
N GLY A 449 -6.85 -44.05 -11.91
CA GLY A 449 -7.68 -44.98 -11.14
C GLY A 449 -8.99 -44.41 -10.59
N PRO A 450 -9.89 -45.27 -10.09
CA PRO A 450 -11.03 -44.85 -9.27
C PRO A 450 -10.56 -44.14 -7.99
N GLU A 451 -11.28 -43.12 -7.51
CA GLU A 451 -10.96 -42.40 -6.26
C GLU A 451 -12.07 -42.57 -5.23
N LEU A 452 -11.73 -42.53 -3.94
CA LEU A 452 -12.74 -42.56 -2.87
C LEU A 452 -13.29 -41.14 -2.63
N ALA A 453 -14.61 -41.00 -2.70
CA ALA A 453 -15.31 -39.73 -2.54
C ALA A 453 -16.66 -39.92 -1.83
N ASP A 454 -17.20 -38.83 -1.29
CA ASP A 454 -18.54 -38.81 -0.73
C ASP A 454 -19.65 -38.85 -1.80
N VAL A 455 -20.91 -38.94 -1.35
CA VAL A 455 -22.10 -38.96 -2.21
C VAL A 455 -22.25 -37.71 -3.10
N GLU A 456 -21.63 -36.59 -2.73
CA GLU A 456 -21.62 -35.33 -3.50
C GLU A 456 -20.43 -35.25 -4.47
N GLY A 457 -19.51 -36.22 -4.41
CA GLY A 457 -18.33 -36.32 -5.25
C GLY A 457 -17.11 -35.58 -4.71
N LEU A 458 -17.11 -35.24 -3.43
CA LEU A 458 -15.98 -34.61 -2.75
C LEU A 458 -14.99 -35.69 -2.28
N ALA A 459 -13.71 -35.46 -2.53
CA ALA A 459 -12.68 -36.44 -2.29
C ALA A 459 -12.41 -36.70 -0.80
N LEU A 460 -11.73 -37.82 -0.54
CA LEU A 460 -11.07 -38.07 0.74
C LEU A 460 -9.96 -37.03 0.97
N ASP A 461 -9.94 -36.37 2.13
CA ASP A 461 -8.77 -35.65 2.63
C ASP A 461 -7.68 -36.70 2.93
N GLY A 462 -6.65 -36.74 2.08
CA GLY A 462 -5.62 -37.76 2.10
C GLY A 462 -4.40 -37.38 2.95
N GLU A 463 -4.42 -36.25 3.66
CA GLU A 463 -3.28 -35.86 4.49
C GLU A 463 -3.24 -36.62 5.82
N PRO A 464 -2.08 -37.17 6.21
CA PRO A 464 -1.94 -37.90 7.48
C PRO A 464 -1.72 -36.99 8.69
N LYS A 465 -1.81 -35.65 8.56
CA LYS A 465 -1.56 -34.72 9.68
C LYS A 465 -2.85 -34.48 10.47
N PRO A 466 -2.96 -34.99 11.71
CA PRO A 466 -4.13 -34.70 12.55
C PRO A 466 -4.15 -33.23 12.97
N ILE A 467 -5.33 -32.59 12.97
CA ILE A 467 -5.59 -31.43 13.85
C ILE A 467 -5.56 -31.93 15.31
N PRO A 468 -5.19 -31.08 16.30
CA PRO A 468 -5.10 -31.43 17.72
C PRO A 468 -6.32 -32.13 18.40
N ASP A 469 -7.42 -32.37 17.67
CA ASP A 469 -8.67 -32.94 18.18
C ASP A 469 -8.92 -34.42 17.81
N GLY A 470 -7.90 -35.13 17.29
CA GLY A 470 -7.93 -36.60 17.19
C GLY A 470 -8.60 -37.18 15.94
N VAL A 471 -8.68 -36.42 14.84
CA VAL A 471 -9.15 -36.92 13.54
C VAL A 471 -7.97 -37.54 12.76
N LEU A 472 -8.17 -38.71 12.15
CA LEU A 472 -7.11 -39.42 11.42
C LEU A 472 -6.62 -38.68 10.17
N SER A 473 -7.44 -37.79 9.62
CA SER A 473 -7.17 -36.88 8.51
C SER A 473 -7.89 -35.56 8.77
N GLY A 474 -7.33 -34.42 8.37
CA GLY A 474 -8.04 -33.15 8.53
C GLY A 474 -7.17 -31.93 8.49
N ASN A 475 -7.02 -31.35 7.31
CA ASN A 475 -6.71 -29.93 7.19
C ASN A 475 -7.67 -29.21 6.22
N ASP A 476 -8.71 -29.91 5.74
CA ASP A 476 -9.65 -29.46 4.71
C ASP A 476 -8.95 -28.97 3.42
N VAL A 477 -7.71 -29.43 3.19
CA VAL A 477 -6.96 -29.20 1.96
C VAL A 477 -7.04 -30.47 1.13
N ALA A 478 -7.45 -30.34 -0.13
CA ALA A 478 -7.42 -31.47 -1.05
C ALA A 478 -5.98 -31.95 -1.23
N GLY A 479 -5.65 -33.13 -0.72
CA GLY A 479 -4.29 -33.62 -0.78
C GLY A 479 -4.14 -35.11 -0.56
N GLY A 480 -3.62 -35.83 -1.57
CA GLY A 480 -2.91 -37.08 -1.39
C GLY A 480 -3.74 -38.36 -1.16
N ASN A 481 -3.02 -39.46 -0.90
CA ASN A 481 -3.57 -40.75 -0.49
C ASN A 481 -3.44 -40.87 1.03
N PHE A 482 -4.47 -41.38 1.71
CA PHE A 482 -4.39 -41.63 3.15
C PHE A 482 -3.63 -42.93 3.43
N THR A 483 -2.70 -42.88 4.40
CA THR A 483 -1.93 -44.05 4.86
C THR A 483 -1.86 -44.14 6.37
N ALA A 484 -1.97 -45.36 6.91
CA ALA A 484 -1.79 -45.64 8.34
C ALA A 484 -1.02 -46.96 8.53
N LYS A 485 -0.11 -47.02 9.51
CA LYS A 485 0.77 -48.18 9.73
C LYS A 485 0.37 -48.97 10.97
N PHE A 486 0.54 -50.29 10.92
CA PHE A 486 0.33 -51.17 12.07
C PHE A 486 1.18 -52.44 11.97
N THR A 487 1.46 -53.06 13.11
CA THR A 487 2.27 -54.27 13.21
C THR A 487 1.49 -55.37 13.90
N VAL A 488 1.45 -56.57 13.31
CA VAL A 488 0.80 -57.74 13.91
C VAL A 488 1.86 -58.67 14.51
N ARG A 489 1.74 -58.97 15.80
CA ARG A 489 2.64 -59.85 16.54
C ARG A 489 1.88 -60.77 17.48
N ILE A 490 1.45 -61.92 16.98
CA ILE A 490 0.67 -62.89 17.75
C ILE A 490 1.61 -63.95 18.34
N PRO A 491 1.79 -63.98 19.67
CA PRO A 491 2.60 -65.02 20.31
C PRO A 491 2.06 -66.41 19.97
N GLY A 492 2.98 -67.34 19.73
CA GLY A 492 2.70 -68.73 19.32
C GLY A 492 2.14 -69.62 20.40
#